data_AF-A0A3B0XIH4-F1
#
_entry.id   AF-A0A3B0XIH4-F1
#
_cell.length_a   1.000
_cell.length_b   1.000
_cell.length_c   1.000
_cell.angle_alpha   90.00
_cell.angle_beta   90.00
_cell.angle_gamma   90.00
#
_symmetry.space_group_name_H-M   'P 1'
#
loop_
_entity.id
_entity.type
_entity.pdbx_description
1 polymer ?
#
loop_
_entity_poly.entity_id
_entity_poly.type
_entity_poly.pdbx_seq_one_letter_code
_entity_poly.pdbx_strand_id
1 'polypeptide(L)'
;MSGLNLKFNNWRTVMNMQQIRTRAKDFGIKTSHMTKEKLIQSIQLSEGNFSCFASAGNGECDQLQCLWREDCFAMAKKRHN
;
A
#
# COMPACT_ATOMS: atom_id res chain seq x y z
N MET A 1 10.71 6.11 -35.33
CA MET A 1 9.79 5.05 -34.90
C MET A 1 10.06 4.76 -33.44
N SER A 2 9.07 5.11 -32.61
CA SER A 2 8.76 4.53 -31.29
C SER A 2 9.89 4.36 -30.28
N GLY A 3 10.01 5.33 -29.37
CA GLY A 3 10.78 5.21 -28.14
C GLY A 3 10.22 4.10 -27.25
N LEU A 4 11.03 3.07 -27.02
CA LEU A 4 10.85 2.11 -25.95
C LEU A 4 11.58 2.65 -24.71
N ASN A 5 10.90 3.49 -23.94
CA ASN A 5 11.33 3.86 -22.60
C ASN A 5 10.97 2.71 -21.65
N LEU A 6 11.74 1.63 -21.77
CA LEU A 6 11.67 0.50 -20.87
C LEU A 6 12.30 0.90 -19.54
N LYS A 7 11.51 1.52 -18.65
CA LYS A 7 11.81 1.55 -17.21
C LYS A 7 11.57 0.16 -16.61
N PHE A 8 12.31 -0.83 -17.09
CA PHE A 8 12.50 -2.11 -16.41
C PHE A 8 13.39 -1.83 -15.20
N ASN A 9 12.75 -1.65 -14.04
CA ASN A 9 13.24 -1.99 -12.70
C ASN A 9 12.12 -1.62 -11.71
N ASN A 10 11.08 -2.45 -11.62
CA ASN A 10 10.10 -2.34 -10.53
C ASN A 10 9.88 -3.70 -9.87
N TRP A 11 10.93 -4.17 -9.20
CA TRP A 11 10.84 -5.24 -8.23
C TRP A 11 10.13 -4.66 -6.99
N ARG A 12 8.85 -5.00 -6.76
CA ARG A 12 7.95 -4.59 -5.65
C ARG A 12 8.55 -3.53 -4.70
N THR A 13 8.44 -2.26 -5.09
CA THR A 13 8.89 -1.11 -4.29
C THR A 13 7.71 -0.50 -3.52
N VAL A 14 7.98 -0.05 -2.29
CA VAL A 14 7.07 0.71 -1.41
C VAL A 14 6.27 1.73 -2.22
N MET A 15 4.93 1.70 -2.14
CA MET A 15 4.08 2.60 -2.91
C MET A 15 4.14 4.04 -2.38
N ASN A 16 4.26 5.01 -3.30
CA ASN A 16 4.19 6.41 -2.94
C ASN A 16 2.73 6.88 -2.76
N MET A 17 2.54 8.02 -2.10
CA MET A 17 1.20 8.55 -1.81
C MET A 17 0.35 8.84 -3.06
N GLN A 18 0.97 9.16 -4.21
CA GLN A 18 0.22 9.40 -5.43
C GLN A 18 -0.40 8.12 -5.98
N GLN A 19 0.35 7.02 -5.99
CA GLN A 19 -0.15 5.70 -6.41
C GLN A 19 -1.29 5.22 -5.50
N ILE A 20 -1.14 5.40 -4.19
CA ILE A 20 -2.16 5.01 -3.21
C ILE A 20 -3.44 5.82 -3.43
N ARG A 21 -3.32 7.14 -3.66
CA ARG A 21 -4.48 7.99 -3.97
C ARG A 21 -5.16 7.61 -5.28
N THR A 22 -4.42 7.23 -6.31
CA THR A 22 -5.00 6.71 -7.55
C THR A 22 -5.84 5.47 -7.28
N ARG A 23 -5.28 4.48 -6.57
CA ARG A 23 -6.02 3.25 -6.21
C ARG A 23 -7.24 3.53 -5.35
N ALA A 24 -7.14 4.45 -4.38
CA ALA A 24 -8.27 4.85 -3.56
C ALA A 24 -9.44 5.42 -4.39
N LYS A 25 -9.15 6.16 -5.46
CA LYS A 25 -10.17 6.70 -6.37
C LYS A 25 -10.89 5.61 -7.16
N ASP A 26 -10.20 4.53 -7.51
CA ASP A 26 -10.81 3.38 -8.20
C ASP A 26 -11.91 2.73 -7.35
N PHE A 27 -11.82 2.86 -6.02
CA PHE A 27 -12.83 2.42 -5.05
C PHE A 27 -13.80 3.52 -4.59
N GLY A 28 -13.73 4.73 -5.16
CA GLY A 28 -14.58 5.86 -4.75
C GLY A 28 -14.24 6.45 -3.37
N ILE A 29 -13.06 6.17 -2.82
CA ILE A 29 -12.63 6.64 -1.50
C ILE A 29 -12.16 8.11 -1.58
N LYS A 30 -12.70 8.98 -0.72
CA LYS A 30 -12.24 10.37 -0.57
C LYS A 30 -10.85 10.38 0.06
N THR A 31 -9.87 11.01 -0.59
CA THR A 31 -8.47 10.95 -0.14
C THR A 31 -8.01 12.14 0.71
N SER A 32 -8.82 13.18 0.83
CA SER A 32 -8.46 14.44 1.50
C SER A 32 -8.20 14.22 3.00
N HIS A 33 -7.12 14.81 3.53
CA HIS A 33 -6.75 14.76 4.94
C HIS A 33 -6.51 13.36 5.54
N MET A 34 -6.31 12.34 4.71
CA MET A 34 -6.00 10.98 5.18
C MET A 34 -4.50 10.72 5.21
N THR A 35 -4.04 10.08 6.28
CA THR A 35 -2.68 9.53 6.36
C THR A 35 -2.52 8.35 5.41
N LYS A 36 -1.27 7.99 5.10
CA LYS A 36 -0.95 6.78 4.33
C LYS A 36 -1.62 5.53 4.93
N GLU A 37 -1.50 5.37 6.24
CA GLU A 37 -2.10 4.25 6.98
C GLU A 37 -3.62 4.20 6.81
N LYS A 38 -4.31 5.32 7.07
CA LYS A 38 -5.78 5.37 6.97
C LYS A 38 -6.28 5.13 5.55
N LEU A 39 -5.56 5.62 4.55
CA LEU A 39 -5.93 5.44 3.17
C LEU A 39 -5.80 3.98 2.74
N ILE A 40 -4.68 3.33 3.09
CA ILE A 40 -4.47 1.91 2.79
C ILE A 40 -5.48 1.04 3.55
N GLN A 41 -5.71 1.31 4.84
CA GLN A 41 -6.74 0.61 5.64
C GLN A 41 -8.13 0.72 5.00
N SER A 42 -8.48 1.88 4.45
CA SER A 42 -9.76 2.08 3.76
C SER A 42 -9.83 1.29 2.44
N ILE A 43 -8.72 1.26 1.68
CA ILE A 43 -8.65 0.45 0.46
C ILE A 43 -8.78 -1.04 0.79
N GLN A 44 -8.11 -1.54 1.83
CA GLN A 44 -8.24 -2.95 2.24
C GLN A 44 -9.69 -3.33 2.55
N LEU A 45 -10.45 -2.46 3.23
CA LEU A 45 -11.88 -2.70 3.47
C LEU A 45 -12.68 -2.72 2.16
N SER A 46 -12.40 -1.80 1.23
CA SER A 46 -13.03 -1.79 -0.10
C SER A 46 -12.65 -2.99 -0.97
N GLU A 47 -11.48 -3.59 -0.74
CA GLU A 47 -11.04 -4.85 -1.36
C GLU A 47 -11.74 -6.08 -0.74
N GLY A 48 -12.54 -5.90 0.31
CA GLY A 48 -13.20 -6.99 1.06
C GLY A 48 -12.28 -7.66 2.09
N ASN A 49 -11.13 -7.06 2.39
CA ASN A 49 -10.15 -7.57 3.35
C ASN A 49 -10.25 -6.86 4.70
N PHE A 50 -9.61 -7.42 5.73
CA PHE A 50 -9.39 -6.71 6.98
C PHE A 50 -8.44 -5.52 6.79
N SER A 51 -8.68 -4.44 7.53
CA SER A 51 -7.82 -3.25 7.56
C SER A 51 -6.54 -3.48 8.40
N CYS A 52 -5.77 -4.52 8.09
CA CYS A 52 -4.61 -4.98 8.87
C CYS A 52 -3.31 -4.23 8.54
N PHE A 53 -3.34 -3.21 7.69
CA PHE A 53 -2.13 -2.46 7.36
C PHE A 53 -1.44 -1.89 8.61
N ALA A 54 -0.12 -2.10 8.68
CA ALA A 54 0.78 -1.74 9.79
C ALA A 54 0.54 -2.47 11.12
N SER A 55 -0.22 -3.59 11.13
CA SER A 55 -0.42 -4.40 12.34
C SER A 55 0.64 -5.49 12.54
N ALA A 56 1.45 -5.80 11.52
CA ALA A 56 2.45 -6.87 11.54
C ALA A 56 3.74 -6.47 12.29
N GLY A 57 3.60 -6.09 13.57
CA GLY A 57 4.67 -5.57 14.42
C GLY A 57 5.79 -6.57 14.74
N ASN A 58 5.48 -7.87 14.72
CA ASN A 58 6.45 -8.95 14.88
C ASN A 58 7.23 -9.28 13.59
N GLY A 59 6.94 -8.61 12.48
CA GLY A 59 7.60 -8.87 11.19
C GLY A 59 7.05 -10.07 10.42
N GLU A 60 5.91 -10.62 10.84
CA GLU A 60 5.31 -11.80 10.22
C GLU A 60 3.92 -11.51 9.64
N CYS A 61 3.64 -12.06 8.45
CA CYS A 61 2.34 -12.02 7.79
C CYS A 61 2.28 -13.12 6.71
N ASP A 62 1.25 -13.95 6.77
CA ASP A 62 1.00 -15.11 5.89
C ASP A 62 0.35 -14.72 4.56
N GLN A 63 -0.16 -13.50 4.43
CA GLN A 63 -0.74 -12.97 3.18
C GLN A 63 0.36 -12.56 2.19
N LEU A 64 1.04 -13.54 1.59
CA LEU A 64 2.18 -13.32 0.67
C LEU A 64 1.80 -12.50 -0.58
N GLN A 65 0.55 -12.59 -1.01
CA GLN A 65 0.02 -11.86 -2.17
C GLN A 65 -0.57 -10.49 -1.80
N CYS A 66 -0.44 -10.05 -0.55
CA CYS A 66 -0.87 -8.71 -0.16
C CYS A 66 -0.03 -7.67 -0.92
N LEU A 67 -0.73 -6.81 -1.68
CA LEU A 67 -0.11 -5.72 -2.44
C LEU A 67 0.62 -4.74 -1.51
N TRP A 68 0.12 -4.59 -0.28
CA TRP A 68 0.61 -3.64 0.70
C TRP A 68 1.75 -4.19 1.55
N ARG A 69 2.23 -5.42 1.31
CA ARG A 69 3.09 -6.15 2.25
C ARG A 69 4.38 -5.40 2.60
N GLU A 70 5.07 -4.85 1.61
CA GLU A 70 6.31 -4.07 1.80
C GLU A 70 6.05 -2.78 2.59
N ASP A 71 5.02 -2.03 2.20
CA ASP A 71 4.56 -0.84 2.90
C ASP A 71 4.13 -1.15 4.35
N CYS A 72 3.50 -2.30 4.56
CA CYS A 72 2.95 -2.76 5.83
C CYS A 72 4.09 -3.00 6.82
N PHE A 73 5.11 -3.76 6.46
CA PHE A 73 6.27 -3.99 7.34
C PHE A 73 7.08 -2.73 7.59
N ALA A 74 7.27 -1.89 6.56
CA ALA A 74 7.98 -0.63 6.71
C ALA A 74 7.28 0.30 7.72
N MET A 75 5.94 0.33 7.71
CA MET A 75 5.16 1.12 8.67
C MET A 75 5.09 0.47 10.05
N ALA A 76 4.87 -0.86 10.12
CA ALA A 76 4.83 -1.59 11.38
C ALA A 76 6.13 -1.42 12.17
N LYS A 77 7.30 -1.55 11.51
CA LYS A 77 8.60 -1.30 12.13
C LYS A 77 8.72 0.11 12.72
N LYS A 78 8.22 1.14 12.03
CA LYS A 78 8.25 2.53 12.52
C LYS A 78 7.36 2.77 13.74
N ARG A 79 6.29 1.99 13.90
CA ARG A 79 5.34 2.13 15.02
C ARG A 79 5.86 1.54 16.33
N HIS A 80 6.74 0.53 16.23
CA HIS A 80 7.29 -0.20 17.38
C HIS A 80 8.67 0.29 17.82
N ASN A 81 9.26 1.23 17.08
CA ASN A 81 10.43 2.00 17.49
C ASN A 81 10.01 3.22 18.30
#